data_AF-U3PYJ8-F1
#
_entry.id   AF-U3PYJ8-F1
#
_cell.length_a   1.000
_cell.length_b   1.000
_cell.length_c   1.000
_cell.angle_alpha   90.00
_cell.angle_beta   90.00
_cell.angle_gamma   90.00
#
_symmetry.space_group_name_H-M   'P 1'
#
loop_
_entity.id
_entity.type
_entity.pdbx_description
1 polymer ?
#
loop_
_entity_poly.entity_id
_entity_poly.type
_entity_poly.pdbx_seq_one_letter_code
_entity_poly.pdbx_strand_id
1 'polypeptide(L)'
;AQPIRLLLTYVGEDFTDTQYEQGDAPEFSRDAWFSVKPKYAEFLDFPNLPYYIDGDVKITQSNAILKHIARKHKLDGETERDKAIVDMLLEQAMDLRNGVVRLCYNPDYENLKVDYFKNIGTQ
;
A
#
# COMPACT_ATOMS: atom_id res chain seq x y z
N ALA A 1 -1.99 2.80 4.78
CA ALA A 1 -0.94 3.08 3.76
C ALA A 1 0.41 3.39 4.41
N GLN A 2 0.82 2.58 5.41
CA GLN A 2 1.90 2.98 6.32
C GLN A 2 3.29 3.16 5.66
N PRO A 3 3.76 2.27 4.76
CA PRO A 3 5.08 2.43 4.15
C PRO A 3 5.23 3.73 3.35
N ILE A 4 4.15 4.19 2.70
CA ILE A 4 4.14 5.42 1.90
C ILE A 4 4.29 6.64 2.82
N ARG A 5 3.49 6.72 3.89
CA ARG A 5 3.57 7.81 4.88
C ARG A 5 4.94 7.88 5.53
N LEU A 6 5.51 6.72 5.89
CA LEU A 6 6.86 6.64 6.46
C LEU A 6 7.92 7.17 5.48
N LEU A 7 7.84 6.76 4.20
CA LEU A 7 8.79 7.20 3.18
C LEU A 7 8.70 8.70 2.92
N LEU A 8 7.48 9.26 2.80
CA LEU A 8 7.26 10.71 2.64
C LEU A 8 7.85 11.50 3.81
N THR A 9 7.58 11.07 5.04
CA THR A 9 8.17 11.68 6.24
C THR A 9 9.69 11.57 6.24
N TYR A 10 10.24 10.42 5.85
CA TYR A 10 11.69 10.18 5.81
C TYR A 10 12.40 11.11 4.83
N VAL A 11 11.83 11.33 3.64
CA VAL A 11 12.40 12.24 2.63
C VAL A 11 12.08 13.71 2.89
N GLY A 12 11.31 14.02 3.94
CA GLY A 12 10.94 15.37 4.32
C GLY A 12 9.95 16.04 3.36
N GLU A 13 9.14 15.25 2.64
CA GLU A 13 8.04 15.80 1.83
C GLU A 13 6.84 16.13 2.71
N ASP A 14 6.35 17.36 2.61
CA ASP A 14 5.05 17.74 3.16
C ASP A 14 3.95 17.05 2.34
N PHE A 15 3.00 16.42 3.03
CA PHE A 15 1.87 15.77 2.39
C PHE A 15 0.59 15.94 3.20
N THR A 16 -0.55 15.91 2.51
CA THR A 16 -1.86 15.82 3.15
C THR A 16 -2.30 14.36 3.18
N ASP A 17 -2.56 13.83 4.38
CA ASP A 17 -3.11 12.48 4.56
C ASP A 17 -4.65 12.53 4.56
N THR A 18 -5.27 12.40 3.39
CA THR A 18 -6.72 12.26 3.29
C THR A 18 -7.13 10.86 3.77
N GLN A 19 -7.82 10.80 4.91
CA GLN A 19 -8.34 9.56 5.48
C GLN A 19 -9.84 9.44 5.23
N TYR A 20 -10.26 8.27 4.73
CA TYR A 20 -11.67 7.93 4.55
C TYR A 20 -12.10 7.03 5.70
N GLU A 21 -13.01 7.54 6.53
CA GLU A 21 -13.52 6.83 7.68
C GLU A 21 -14.49 5.71 7.25
N GLN A 22 -14.33 4.54 7.86
CA GLN A 22 -15.31 3.47 7.75
C GLN A 22 -16.41 3.74 8.78
N GLY A 23 -17.67 3.63 8.37
CA GLY A 23 -18.81 3.81 9.27
C GLY A 23 -18.81 2.79 10.42
N ASP A 24 -19.60 3.08 11.44
CA ASP A 24 -19.70 2.23 12.63
C ASP A 24 -20.27 0.84 12.34
N ALA A 25 -20.06 -0.06 13.30
CA ALA A 25 -20.68 -1.37 13.30
C ALA A 25 -22.20 -1.28 13.52
N PRO A 26 -22.99 -2.24 12.99
CA PRO A 26 -22.56 -3.42 12.24
C PRO A 26 -22.38 -3.20 10.73
N GLU A 27 -22.79 -2.06 10.18
CA GLU A 27 -22.84 -1.84 8.73
C GLU A 27 -21.46 -1.61 8.11
N PHE A 28 -20.51 -1.05 8.87
CA PHE A 28 -19.14 -0.80 8.42
C PHE A 28 -19.07 -0.07 7.07
N SER A 29 -19.92 0.96 6.91
CA SER A 29 -20.13 1.64 5.62
C SER A 29 -18.83 2.15 5.01
N ARG A 30 -18.72 2.03 3.69
CA ARG A 30 -17.56 2.49 2.89
C ARG A 30 -17.89 3.72 2.06
N ASP A 31 -19.01 4.37 2.35
CA ASP A 31 -19.55 5.47 1.54
C ASP A 31 -18.65 6.69 1.51
N ALA A 32 -17.87 6.94 2.57
CA ALA A 32 -16.86 7.99 2.60
C ALA A 32 -15.93 7.94 1.37
N TRP A 33 -15.53 6.73 0.93
CA TRP A 33 -14.74 6.55 -0.28
C TRP A 33 -15.62 6.40 -1.53
N PHE A 34 -16.66 5.55 -1.48
CA PHE A 34 -17.44 5.24 -2.68
C PHE A 34 -18.23 6.44 -3.24
N SER A 35 -18.63 7.39 -2.39
CA SER A 35 -19.33 8.61 -2.82
C SER A 35 -18.42 9.57 -3.62
N VAL A 36 -17.11 9.58 -3.34
CA VAL A 36 -16.15 10.46 -4.03
C VAL A 36 -15.40 9.76 -5.16
N LYS A 37 -15.29 8.43 -5.13
CA LYS A 37 -14.57 7.62 -6.13
C LYS A 37 -14.93 7.97 -7.59
N PRO A 38 -16.20 8.23 -7.97
CA PRO A 38 -16.53 8.63 -9.34
C PRO A 38 -15.84 9.92 -9.80
N LYS A 39 -15.65 10.90 -8.90
CA LYS A 39 -14.93 12.15 -9.22
C LYS A 39 -13.45 11.90 -9.46
N TYR A 40 -12.85 10.99 -8.69
CA TYR A 40 -11.45 10.58 -8.89
C TYR A 40 -11.24 9.84 -10.21
N ALA A 41 -12.28 9.20 -10.77
CA ALA A 41 -12.20 8.54 -12.06
C ALA A 41 -11.99 9.50 -13.25
N GLU A 42 -12.16 10.82 -13.04
CA GLU A 42 -11.88 11.83 -14.05
C GLU A 42 -10.37 12.02 -14.28
N PHE A 43 -9.52 11.61 -13.34
CA PHE A 43 -8.07 11.86 -13.41
C PHE A 43 -7.17 10.73 -12.86
N LEU A 44 -7.74 9.67 -12.28
CA LEU A 44 -7.04 8.43 -11.96
C LEU A 44 -7.47 7.35 -12.94
N ASP A 45 -6.51 6.75 -13.65
CA ASP A 45 -6.78 5.68 -14.62
C ASP A 45 -7.47 4.47 -13.97
N PHE A 46 -7.04 4.14 -12.74
CA PHE A 46 -7.58 3.04 -11.95
C PHE A 46 -7.88 3.50 -10.52
N PRO A 47 -9.06 4.11 -10.26
CA PRO A 47 -9.38 4.68 -8.95
C PRO A 47 -9.38 3.62 -7.85
N ASN A 48 -8.47 3.77 -6.89
CA ASN A 48 -8.28 2.85 -5.78
C ASN A 48 -7.63 3.54 -4.58
N LEU A 49 -7.70 2.90 -3.41
CA LEU A 49 -6.94 3.29 -2.23
C LEU A 49 -5.72 2.36 -2.05
N PRO A 50 -4.53 2.89 -1.70
CA PRO A 50 -4.19 4.32 -1.67
C PRO A 50 -4.05 4.90 -3.09
N TYR A 51 -4.23 6.23 -3.18
CA TYR A 51 -3.82 7.05 -4.33
C TYR A 51 -2.79 8.09 -3.88
N TYR A 52 -2.03 8.63 -4.83
CA TYR A 52 -1.07 9.72 -4.62
C TYR A 52 -1.15 10.72 -5.77
N ILE A 53 -1.14 12.01 -5.43
CA ILE A 53 -1.21 13.13 -6.38
C ILE A 53 -0.01 14.02 -6.12
N ASP A 54 0.90 14.09 -7.08
CA ASP A 54 2.14 14.87 -7.07
C ASP A 54 2.20 15.71 -8.35
N GLY A 55 1.56 16.88 -8.31
CA GLY A 55 1.34 17.72 -9.49
C GLY A 55 0.56 16.98 -10.58
N ASP A 56 1.20 16.80 -11.72
CA ASP A 56 0.63 16.09 -12.87
C ASP A 56 0.68 14.55 -12.73
N VAL A 57 1.50 14.02 -11.80
CA VAL A 57 1.60 12.58 -11.56
C VAL A 57 0.51 12.13 -10.60
N LYS A 58 -0.45 11.37 -11.12
CA LYS A 58 -1.63 10.89 -10.38
C LYS A 58 -1.67 9.37 -10.46
N ILE A 59 -1.35 8.69 -9.38
CA ILE A 59 -1.09 7.24 -9.39
C ILE A 59 -1.82 6.52 -8.27
N THR A 60 -2.22 5.29 -8.57
CA THR A 60 -2.72 4.31 -7.60
C THR A 60 -1.78 3.10 -7.57
N GLN A 61 -2.07 2.11 -6.72
CA GLN A 61 -1.19 0.96 -6.38
C GLN A 61 -0.04 1.34 -5.44
N SER A 62 0.01 0.67 -4.28
CA SER A 62 0.97 1.03 -3.22
C SER A 62 2.43 0.93 -3.64
N ASN A 63 2.79 -0.11 -4.41
CA ASN A 63 4.16 -0.31 -4.89
C ASN A 63 4.54 0.72 -5.96
N ALA A 64 3.60 1.12 -6.82
CA ALA A 64 3.85 2.17 -7.82
C ALA A 64 4.10 3.53 -7.15
N ILE A 65 3.30 3.86 -6.11
CA ILE A 65 3.48 5.06 -5.29
C ILE A 65 4.85 5.07 -4.61
N LEU A 66 5.22 3.98 -3.93
CA LEU A 66 6.53 3.86 -3.28
C LEU A 66 7.68 4.04 -4.27
N LYS A 67 7.61 3.38 -5.42
CA LYS A 67 8.63 3.49 -6.47
C LYS A 67 8.73 4.89 -7.07
N HIS A 68 7.61 5.60 -7.24
CA HIS A 68 7.60 6.99 -7.72
C HIS A 68 8.35 7.90 -6.74
N ILE A 69 8.00 7.83 -5.45
CA ILE A 69 8.67 8.62 -4.40
C ILE A 69 10.16 8.24 -4.33
N ALA A 70 10.49 6.95 -4.36
CA ALA A 70 11.88 6.49 -4.31
C ALA A 70 12.71 7.04 -5.49
N ARG A 71 12.20 6.98 -6.73
CA ARG A 71 12.90 7.54 -7.90
C ARG A 71 13.09 9.05 -7.81
N LYS A 72 12.07 9.78 -7.36
CA LYS A 72 12.13 11.25 -7.17
C LYS A 72 13.26 11.65 -6.22
N HIS A 73 13.54 10.80 -5.23
CA HIS A 73 14.57 11.03 -4.19
C HIS A 73 15.84 10.18 -4.35
N LYS A 74 16.00 9.46 -5.47
CA LYS A 74 17.15 8.57 -5.76
C LYS A 74 17.36 7.47 -4.70
N LEU A 75 16.27 6.84 -4.25
CA LEU A 75 16.23 5.78 -3.25
C LEU A 75 15.89 4.39 -3.85
N ASP A 76 15.89 4.25 -5.18
CA ASP A 76 15.55 2.99 -5.88
C ASP A 76 16.78 2.16 -6.30
N GLY A 77 18.00 2.61 -5.95
CA GLY A 77 19.26 1.95 -6.29
C GLY A 77 20.04 2.66 -7.41
N GLU A 78 21.37 2.57 -7.37
CA GLU A 78 22.24 3.29 -8.31
C GLU A 78 22.47 2.52 -9.61
N THR A 79 22.53 1.19 -9.52
CA THR A 79 22.74 0.31 -10.67
C THR A 79 21.46 -0.44 -11.04
N GLU A 80 21.40 -0.96 -12.27
CA GLU A 80 20.30 -1.83 -12.69
C GLU A 80 20.19 -3.10 -11.83
N ARG A 81 21.31 -3.58 -11.27
CA ARG A 81 21.30 -4.69 -10.31
C ARG A 81 20.61 -4.28 -9.01
N ASP A 82 20.91 -3.10 -8.48
CA ASP A 82 20.31 -2.63 -7.22
C ASP A 82 18.81 -2.44 -7.38
N LYS A 83 18.38 -1.81 -8.48
CA LYS A 83 16.95 -1.64 -8.80
C LYS A 83 16.22 -2.96 -8.89
N ALA A 84 16.79 -3.94 -9.58
CA ALA A 84 16.20 -5.28 -9.68
C ALA A 84 16.08 -5.97 -8.31
N ILE A 85 17.07 -5.80 -7.43
CA ILE A 85 17.02 -6.33 -6.06
C ILE A 85 15.95 -5.59 -5.24
N VAL A 86 15.85 -4.26 -5.34
CA VAL A 86 14.82 -3.45 -4.66
C VAL A 86 13.43 -3.89 -5.11
N ASP A 87 13.20 -4.06 -6.40
CA ASP A 87 11.93 -4.55 -6.95
C ASP A 87 11.59 -5.95 -6.42
N MET A 88 12.54 -6.89 -6.45
CA MET A 88 12.34 -8.24 -5.92
C MET A 88 11.99 -8.22 -4.41
N LEU A 89 12.69 -7.41 -3.62
CA LEU A 89 12.42 -7.28 -2.18
C LEU A 89 11.06 -6.64 -1.90
N LEU A 90 10.66 -5.65 -2.71
CA LEU A 90 9.36 -5.01 -2.60
C LEU A 90 8.22 -6.01 -2.87
N GLU A 91 8.37 -6.86 -3.88
CA GLU A 91 7.38 -7.89 -4.18
C GLU A 91 7.38 -9.01 -3.12
N GLN A 92 8.54 -9.45 -2.64
CA GLN A 92 8.60 -10.43 -1.53
C GLN A 92 7.94 -9.90 -0.25
N ALA A 93 8.15 -8.61 0.06
CA ALA A 93 7.48 -7.96 1.19
C ALA A 93 5.95 -7.86 0.99
N MET A 94 5.49 -7.64 -0.25
CA MET A 94 4.08 -7.66 -0.62
C MET A 94 3.45 -9.04 -0.39
N ASP A 95 4.14 -10.12 -0.80
CA ASP A 95 3.67 -11.49 -0.61
C ASP A 95 3.56 -11.86 0.87
N LEU A 96 4.59 -11.55 1.66
CA LEU A 96 4.58 -11.73 3.11
C LEU A 96 3.40 -10.98 3.75
N ARG A 97 3.23 -9.69 3.41
CA ARG A 97 2.12 -8.87 3.93
C ARG A 97 0.77 -9.47 3.54
N ASN A 98 0.60 -9.88 2.29
CA ASN A 98 -0.65 -10.45 1.79
C ASN A 98 -0.98 -11.77 2.49
N GLY A 99 0.02 -12.61 2.77
CA GLY A 99 -0.15 -13.82 3.56
C GLY A 99 -0.68 -13.53 4.97
N VAL A 100 -0.06 -12.58 5.67
CA VAL A 100 -0.50 -12.16 7.01
C VAL A 100 -1.90 -11.53 6.99
N VAL A 101 -2.20 -10.68 6.00
CA VAL A 101 -3.53 -10.07 5.82
C VAL A 101 -4.59 -11.16 5.63
N ARG A 102 -4.33 -12.16 4.78
CA ARG A 102 -5.25 -13.30 4.57
C ARG A 102 -5.47 -14.07 5.86
N LEU A 103 -4.42 -14.31 6.65
CA LEU A 103 -4.54 -14.95 7.97
C LEU A 103 -5.45 -14.12 8.91
N CYS A 104 -5.17 -12.82 9.08
CA CYS A 104 -5.88 -11.97 10.04
C CYS A 104 -7.36 -11.76 9.70
N TYR A 105 -7.73 -11.77 8.42
CA TYR A 105 -9.13 -11.68 8.00
C TYR A 105 -9.82 -13.04 7.86
N ASN A 106 -9.13 -14.15 8.16
CA ASN A 106 -9.73 -15.47 8.13
C ASN A 106 -10.62 -15.67 9.38
N PRO A 107 -11.90 -16.09 9.24
CA PRO A 107 -12.74 -16.43 10.39
C PRO A 107 -12.14 -17.48 11.33
N ASP A 108 -11.25 -18.33 10.82
CA ASP A 108 -10.53 -19.38 11.56
C ASP A 108 -9.15 -18.93 12.09
N TYR A 109 -8.90 -17.62 12.15
CA TYR A 109 -7.63 -17.01 12.56
C TYR A 109 -7.03 -17.66 13.82
N GLU A 110 -7.85 -17.88 14.86
CA GLU A 110 -7.41 -18.41 16.15
C GLU A 110 -6.78 -19.80 16.04
N ASN A 111 -7.28 -20.64 15.13
CA ASN A 111 -6.76 -21.99 14.93
C ASN A 111 -5.57 -22.01 13.97
N LEU A 112 -5.52 -21.08 13.01
CA LEU A 112 -4.49 -21.06 11.96
C LEU A 112 -3.21 -20.33 12.36
N LYS A 113 -3.28 -19.32 13.26
CA LYS A 113 -2.17 -18.38 13.50
C LYS A 113 -0.88 -19.06 13.96
N VAL A 114 -0.98 -20.04 14.85
CA VAL A 114 0.21 -20.70 15.43
C VAL A 114 1.00 -21.43 14.34
N ASP A 115 0.32 -22.23 13.52
CA ASP A 115 0.99 -23.01 12.48
C ASP A 115 1.39 -22.15 11.28
N TYR A 116 0.64 -21.09 10.96
CA TYR A 116 1.06 -20.13 9.95
C TYR A 116 2.41 -19.49 10.30
N PHE A 117 2.56 -18.93 11.51
CA PHE A 117 3.81 -18.26 11.91
C PHE A 117 4.99 -19.21 12.11
N LYS A 118 4.75 -20.49 12.45
CA LYS A 118 5.82 -21.51 12.44
C LYS A 118 6.38 -21.76 11.04
N ASN A 119 5.55 -21.66 10.01
CA ASN A 119 5.90 -22.03 8.64
C ASN A 119 6.09 -20.82 7.70
N ILE A 120 6.10 -19.59 8.23
CA ILE A 120 6.12 -18.36 7.41
C ILE A 120 7.45 -18.19 6.63
N GLY A 121 8.56 -18.71 7.16
CA GLY A 121 9.88 -18.64 6.51
C GLY A 121 10.17 -19.79 5.54
N THR A 122 9.23 -20.72 5.38
CA THR A 122 9.36 -21.91 4.51
C THR A 122 8.36 -21.90 3.35
N GLN A 123 7.58 -20.82 3.21
CA GLN A 123 6.62 -20.60 2.12
C GLN A 123 7.20 -19.72 1.02
#